data_AF-N6UKE2-F1
#
_entry.id   AF-N6UKE2-F1
#
_cell.length_a   1.000
_cell.length_b   1.000
_cell.length_c   1.000
_cell.angle_alpha   90.00
_cell.angle_beta   90.00
_cell.angle_gamma   90.00
#
_symmetry.space_group_name_H-M   'P 1'
#
loop_
_entity.id
_entity.type
_entity.pdbx_description
1 polymer ?
#
loop_
_entity_poly.entity_id
_entity_poly.type
_entity_poly.pdbx_seq_one_letter_code
_entity_poly.pdbx_strand_id
1 'polypeptide(L)'
;MTSLVKRVSGQNVSETPPISAVSSPVPILSTTTRKPVLPSFRLPCSCFQGQCGCCTGYILDRLNQKACMNMTYEPEEFAVHAVMSLNGVPFYRNTISGKPLKTDTI
;
A
#
# COMPACT_ATOMS: atom_id res chain seq x y z
N MET A 1 13.49 -40.91 6.68
CA MET A 1 12.25 -40.13 6.80
C MET A 1 12.43 -38.81 6.06
N THR A 2 12.12 -38.81 4.76
CA THR A 2 12.27 -37.70 3.82
C THR A 2 10.90 -37.03 3.66
N SER A 3 10.82 -35.71 3.85
CA SER A 3 9.59 -34.94 3.63
C SER A 3 9.78 -33.94 2.50
N LEU A 4 8.72 -33.81 1.70
CA LEU A 4 8.72 -33.59 0.27
C LEU A 4 8.28 -32.14 -0.04
N VAL A 5 9.15 -31.33 -0.64
CA VAL A 5 8.84 -29.97 -1.09
C VAL A 5 8.00 -30.05 -2.37
N LYS A 6 6.72 -29.67 -2.29
CA LYS A 6 5.81 -29.60 -3.45
C LYS A 6 6.14 -28.37 -4.31
N ARG A 7 6.67 -28.59 -5.51
CA ARG A 7 6.72 -27.64 -6.63
C ARG A 7 5.42 -27.75 -7.42
N VAL A 8 4.80 -26.63 -7.82
CA VAL A 8 3.70 -26.59 -8.80
C VAL A 8 4.19 -25.88 -10.06
N SER A 9 3.94 -26.53 -11.20
CA SER A 9 4.39 -26.23 -12.56
C SER A 9 3.17 -26.25 -13.50
N GLY A 10 3.11 -25.33 -14.47
CA GLY A 10 2.19 -25.30 -15.63
C GLY A 10 1.40 -23.99 -15.74
N GLN A 11 1.69 -23.06 -16.68
CA GLN A 11 1.33 -23.00 -18.12
C GLN A 11 -0.19 -22.79 -18.35
N ASN A 12 -0.74 -22.00 -19.30
CA ASN A 12 -0.29 -21.05 -20.33
C ASN A 12 -1.60 -20.54 -21.00
N VAL A 13 -1.74 -19.27 -21.45
CA VAL A 13 -2.84 -18.88 -22.36
C VAL A 13 -2.27 -18.01 -23.49
N SER A 14 -2.42 -18.49 -24.73
CA SER A 14 -1.93 -17.90 -25.98
C SER A 14 -3.07 -17.27 -26.80
N GLU A 15 -2.68 -16.24 -27.56
CA GLU A 15 -3.24 -15.72 -28.83
C GLU A 15 -4.55 -14.90 -28.91
N THR A 16 -4.35 -13.62 -29.28
CA THR A 16 -5.21 -12.64 -30.00
C THR A 16 -5.53 -13.10 -31.45
N PRO A 17 -6.37 -12.43 -32.31
CA PRO A 17 -6.50 -10.97 -32.58
C PRO A 17 -7.93 -10.50 -33.08
N PRO A 18 -8.14 -9.40 -33.84
CA PRO A 18 -7.72 -7.98 -33.70
C PRO A 18 -8.93 -7.00 -33.78
N ILE A 19 -8.99 -5.91 -33.01
CA ILE A 19 -9.74 -4.70 -33.45
C ILE A 19 -9.01 -3.42 -32.99
N SER A 20 -8.44 -2.76 -33.99
CA SER A 20 -8.18 -1.33 -34.19
C SER A 20 -7.86 -0.41 -33.01
N ALA A 21 -6.66 0.15 -33.09
CA ALA A 21 -6.15 1.26 -32.29
C ALA A 21 -7.01 2.53 -32.37
N VAL A 22 -7.32 3.12 -31.21
CA VAL A 22 -7.37 4.57 -31.04
C VAL A 22 -6.28 4.92 -30.02
N SER A 23 -5.18 5.44 -30.55
CA SER A 23 -4.05 5.94 -29.78
C SER A 23 -4.43 7.26 -29.10
N SER A 24 -4.82 7.18 -27.83
CA SER A 24 -4.52 8.27 -26.90
C SER A 24 -3.35 7.79 -26.04
N PRO A 25 -2.23 8.53 -25.95
CA PRO A 25 -1.17 8.21 -25.02
C PRO A 25 -1.72 8.45 -23.60
N VAL A 26 -2.27 7.41 -22.98
CA VAL A 26 -2.49 7.43 -21.54
C VAL A 26 -1.09 7.50 -20.93
N PRO A 27 -0.75 8.54 -20.14
CA PRO A 27 0.51 8.52 -19.43
C PRO A 27 0.49 7.29 -18.53
N ILE A 28 1.34 6.32 -18.85
CA ILE A 28 1.61 5.17 -17.98
C ILE A 28 2.30 5.78 -16.77
N LEU A 29 1.51 6.15 -15.76
CA LEU A 29 2.05 6.62 -14.49
C LEU A 29 2.75 5.43 -13.88
N SER A 30 4.04 5.34 -14.18
CA SER A 30 4.95 4.39 -13.58
C SER A 30 5.00 4.76 -12.11
N THR A 31 4.14 4.13 -11.32
CA THR A 31 4.18 4.19 -9.86
C THR A 31 5.45 3.49 -9.44
N THR A 32 6.56 4.23 -9.54
CA THR A 32 7.84 3.85 -8.97
C THR A 32 7.62 3.80 -7.47
N THR A 33 7.32 2.60 -6.99
CA THR A 33 7.37 2.27 -5.57
C THR A 33 8.83 2.45 -5.19
N ARG A 34 9.21 3.68 -4.79
CA ARG A 34 10.55 3.99 -4.36
C ARG A 34 10.88 3.03 -3.23
N LYS A 35 11.84 2.13 -3.48
CA LYS A 35 12.45 1.34 -2.41
C LYS A 35 12.84 2.30 -1.29
N PRO A 36 12.49 2.00 -0.02
CA PRO A 36 12.84 2.85 1.10
C PRO A 36 14.34 3.17 1.07
N VAL A 37 14.65 4.46 1.26
CA VAL A 37 15.99 5.07 1.15
C VAL A 37 17.03 4.42 2.06
N LEU A 38 16.61 3.63 3.05
CA LEU A 38 17.50 2.79 3.87
C LEU A 38 17.08 1.30 3.82
N PRO A 39 17.96 0.38 3.42
CA PRO A 39 17.70 -1.06 3.45
C PRO A 39 17.48 -1.60 4.87
N SER A 40 17.94 -0.89 5.90
CA SER A 40 17.84 -1.27 7.32
C SER A 40 16.49 -0.92 7.96
N PHE A 41 15.69 -0.04 7.34
CA PHE A 41 14.38 0.38 7.85
C PHE A 41 13.25 -0.24 7.03
N ARG A 42 13.30 -1.57 6.86
CA ARG A 42 12.19 -2.34 6.30
C ARG A 42 11.12 -2.46 7.39
N LEU A 43 10.21 -1.49 7.41
CA LEU A 43 9.00 -1.57 8.22
C LEU A 43 8.16 -2.73 7.69
N PRO A 44 7.85 -3.77 8.50
CA PRO A 44 6.89 -4.78 8.09
C PRO A 44 5.55 -4.09 7.83
N CYS A 45 5.11 -4.15 6.57
CA CYS A 45 3.83 -3.66 6.12
C CYS A 45 3.01 -4.83 5.58
N SER A 46 1.75 -4.92 5.98
CA SER A 46 0.79 -5.87 5.43
C SER A 46 -0.42 -5.12 4.91
N CYS A 47 -0.83 -5.41 3.67
CA CYS A 47 -2.00 -4.81 3.05
C CYS A 47 -3.01 -5.89 2.65
N PHE A 48 -4.28 -5.66 2.93
CA PHE A 48 -5.39 -6.50 2.52
C PHE A 48 -6.59 -5.64 2.14
N GLN A 49 -7.09 -5.79 0.91
CA GLN A 49 -8.30 -5.10 0.40
C GLN A 49 -8.37 -3.59 0.72
N GLY A 50 -7.28 -2.84 0.47
CA GLY A 50 -7.26 -1.38 0.71
C GLY A 50 -7.01 -0.96 2.15
N GLN A 51 -6.78 -1.92 3.07
CA GLN A 51 -6.33 -1.67 4.44
C GLN A 51 -4.87 -2.10 4.57
N CYS A 52 -3.98 -1.14 4.82
CA CYS A 52 -2.56 -1.35 5.01
C CYS A 52 -2.16 -1.02 6.45
N GLY A 53 -1.38 -1.89 7.08
CA GLY A 53 -0.78 -1.66 8.39
C GLY A 53 0.74 -1.79 8.30
N CYS A 54 1.47 -0.75 8.69
CA CYS A 54 2.93 -0.74 8.77
C CYS A 54 3.35 -0.48 10.20
N CYS A 55 4.27 -1.26 10.76
CA CYS A 55 4.80 -1.02 12.10
C CYS A 55 6.32 -0.87 12.11
N THR A 56 6.83 -0.19 13.12
CA THR A 56 8.25 -0.25 13.46
C THR A 56 8.65 -1.68 13.80
N GLY A 57 9.91 -2.03 13.48
CA GLY A 57 10.42 -3.38 13.68
C GLY A 57 10.53 -3.77 15.17
N TYR A 58 10.89 -5.03 15.40
CA TYR A 58 10.92 -5.67 16.72
C TYR A 58 11.75 -4.92 17.79
N ILE A 59 12.84 -4.26 17.39
CA ILE A 59 13.72 -3.55 18.33
C ILE A 59 12.96 -2.41 19.03
N LEU A 60 12.16 -1.63 18.30
CA LEU A 60 11.40 -0.51 18.86
C LEU A 60 10.20 -1.00 19.69
N ASP A 61 9.68 -2.19 19.38
CA ASP A 61 8.65 -2.86 20.20
C ASP A 61 9.18 -3.16 21.61
N ARG A 62 10.41 -3.68 21.71
CA ARG A 62 11.07 -3.97 23.00
C ARG A 62 11.32 -2.74 23.87
N LEU A 63 11.46 -1.56 23.27
CA LEU A 63 11.67 -0.30 23.96
C LEU A 63 10.37 0.44 24.31
N ASN A 64 9.19 -0.17 24.06
CA ASN A 64 7.90 0.51 24.15
C ASN A 64 7.86 1.80 23.31
N GLN A 65 8.44 1.72 22.11
CA GLN A 65 8.42 2.79 21.10
C GLN A 65 7.88 2.24 19.78
N LYS A 66 6.92 1.32 19.86
CA LYS A 66 6.29 0.72 18.69
C LYS A 66 5.40 1.74 18.02
N ALA A 67 5.81 2.28 16.88
CA ALA A 67 4.98 3.16 16.08
C ALA A 67 4.34 2.34 14.94
N CYS A 68 3.02 2.41 14.80
CA CYS A 68 2.30 1.74 13.73
C CYS A 68 1.43 2.74 12.97
N MET A 69 1.39 2.62 11.65
CA MET A 69 0.56 3.41 10.73
C MET A 69 -0.44 2.48 10.06
N ASN A 70 -1.73 2.74 10.28
CA ASN A 70 -2.83 2.08 9.60
C ASN A 70 -3.42 3.03 8.56
N MET A 71 -3.48 2.58 7.32
CA MET A 71 -3.98 3.32 6.16
C MET A 71 -5.17 2.57 5.59
N THR A 72 -6.34 3.20 5.54
CA THR A 72 -7.57 2.61 5.02
C THR A 72 -8.08 3.44 3.85
N TYR A 73 -8.32 2.80 2.71
CA TYR A 73 -8.93 3.42 1.56
C TYR A 73 -10.44 3.22 1.60
N GLU A 74 -11.19 4.31 1.52
CA GLU A 74 -12.65 4.34 1.48
C GLU A 74 -13.09 4.76 0.06
N PRO A 75 -13.55 3.80 -0.78
CA PRO A 75 -13.82 4.05 -2.18
C PRO A 75 -15.04 4.96 -2.41
N GLU A 76 -16.02 4.94 -1.50
CA GLU A 76 -17.25 5.74 -1.58
C GLU A 76 -16.96 7.25 -1.52
N GLU A 77 -15.97 7.63 -0.70
CA GLU A 77 -15.59 9.03 -0.51
C GLU A 77 -14.31 9.43 -1.25
N PHE A 78 -13.68 8.48 -1.97
CA PHE A 78 -12.35 8.62 -2.53
C PHE A 78 -11.36 9.18 -1.50
N ALA A 79 -11.43 8.64 -0.27
CA ALA A 79 -10.67 9.12 0.87
C ALA A 79 -9.70 8.05 1.37
N VAL A 80 -8.59 8.51 1.93
CA VAL A 80 -7.57 7.69 2.56
C VAL A 80 -7.45 8.15 4.00
N HIS A 81 -7.75 7.26 4.94
CA HIS A 81 -7.58 7.48 6.37
C HIS A 81 -6.25 6.92 6.82
N ALA A 82 -5.36 7.77 7.31
CA ALA A 82 -4.09 7.40 7.91
C ALA A 82 -4.15 7.63 9.42
N VAL A 83 -3.94 6.57 10.20
CA VAL A 83 -3.92 6.61 11.67
C VAL A 83 -2.56 6.11 12.14
N MET A 84 -1.82 6.96 12.83
CA MET A 84 -0.59 6.57 13.52
C MET A 84 -0.86 6.33 15.00
N SER A 85 -0.24 5.28 15.52
CA SER A 85 -0.36 4.82 16.90
C SER A 85 1.01 4.53 17.49
N LEU A 86 1.15 4.79 18.79
CA LEU A 86 2.33 4.48 19.58
C LEU A 86 1.92 3.46 20.64
N ASN A 87 2.52 2.28 20.62
CA ASN A 87 2.18 1.15 21.50
C ASN A 87 0.67 0.83 21.51
N GLY A 88 0.03 0.97 20.35
CA GLY A 88 -1.42 0.75 20.19
C GLY A 88 -2.31 1.96 20.50
N VAL A 89 -1.75 3.05 21.05
CA VAL A 89 -2.52 4.28 21.33
C VAL A 89 -2.44 5.22 20.13
N PRO A 90 -3.56 5.55 19.46
CA PRO A 90 -3.56 6.46 18.32
C PRO A 90 -3.20 7.88 18.78
N PHE A 91 -2.18 8.49 18.18
CA PHE A 91 -1.75 9.85 18.50
C PHE A 91 -1.90 10.83 17.33
N TYR A 92 -2.00 10.32 16.10
CA TYR A 92 -2.16 11.15 14.91
C TYR A 92 -3.13 10.51 13.94
N ARG A 93 -4.01 11.34 13.37
CA ARG A 93 -5.02 10.95 12.39
C ARG A 93 -5.02 12.01 11.29
N ASN A 94 -4.99 11.55 10.05
CA ASN A 94 -5.11 12.41 8.88
C ASN A 94 -5.97 11.71 7.83
N THR A 95 -6.85 12.46 7.19
CA THR A 95 -7.70 11.98 6.11
C THR A 95 -7.37 12.77 4.87
N ILE A 96 -6.93 12.08 3.83
CA ILE A 96 -6.64 12.67 2.53
C ILE A 96 -7.82 12.32 1.63
N SER A 97 -8.65 13.30 1.27
CA SER A 97 -9.72 13.10 0.29
C SER A 97 -9.25 13.55 -1.10
N GLY A 98 -9.62 12.78 -2.13
CA GLY A 98 -9.45 13.16 -3.52
C GLY A 98 -10.49 14.18 -4.01
N LYS A 99 -11.44 14.60 -3.16
CA LYS A 99 -12.41 15.65 -3.50
C LYS A 99 -11.68 16.99 -3.61
N PRO A 100 -11.96 17.81 -4.64
CA PRO A 100 -11.33 19.11 -4.78
C PRO A 100 -11.62 19.96 -3.55
N LEU A 101 -10.56 20.50 -2.93
CA LEU A 101 -10.70 21.50 -1.88
C LEU A 101 -11.42 22.70 -2.49
N LYS A 102 -12.60 23.02 -1.97
CA LYS A 102 -13.28 24.27 -2.29
C LYS A 102 -12.50 25.38 -1.59
N THR A 103 -11.57 25.99 -2.30
CA THR A 103 -10.90 27.20 -1.85
C THR A 103 -11.90 28.33 -2.02
N ASP A 104 -12.63 28.66 -0.96
CA ASP A 104 -13.47 29.86 -0.94
C ASP A 104 -12.53 31.07 -1.06
N THR A 105 -12.44 31.59 -2.27
CA THR A 105 -11.72 32.83 -2.60
C THR A 105 -12.54 33.97 -2.02
N ILE A 106 -11.89 34.77 -1.15
CA ILE A 106 -12.41 35.99 -0.54
C ILE A 106 -12.60 37.07 -1.61
#